data_AF-A0A2E7W036-F1
#
_entry.id   AF-A0A2E7W036-F1
#
_cell.length_a   1.000
_cell.length_b   1.000
_cell.length_c   1.000
_cell.angle_alpha   90.00
_cell.angle_beta   90.00
_cell.angle_gamma   90.00
#
_symmetry.space_group_name_H-M   'P 1'
#
loop_
_entity.id
_entity.type
_entity.pdbx_description
1 polymer ?
#
loop_
_entity_poly.entity_id
_entity_poly.type
_entity_poly.pdbx_seq_one_letter_code
_entity_poly.pdbx_strand_id
1 'polypeptide(L)' 'MPTKAIVDCSTGEQSYVEMTAEEVAAREAAAERAKAQHDAEVAAEEKRAADKASGDAKLKALGLTDDEIAAR' A
#
# COMPACT_ATOMS: atom_id res chain seq x y z
N MET A 1 -5.90 -6.16 -26.42
CA MET A 1 -5.46 -5.00 -25.62
C MET A 1 -6.45 -4.82 -24.46
N PRO A 2 -6.12 -4.16 -23.34
CA PRO A 2 -7.11 -3.96 -22.27
C PRO A 2 -8.29 -3.14 -22.78
N THR A 3 -9.50 -3.46 -22.33
CA THR A 3 -10.74 -2.80 -22.74
C THR A 3 -11.31 -1.97 -21.59
N LYS A 4 -11.85 -0.79 -21.92
CA LYS A 4 -12.67 0.00 -21.00
C LYS A 4 -14.15 -0.27 -21.26
N ALA A 5 -14.93 -0.33 -20.20
CA ALA A 5 -16.39 -0.39 -20.29
C ALA A 5 -16.94 1.04 -20.28
N ILE A 6 -17.79 1.37 -21.25
CA ILE A 6 -18.58 2.59 -21.31
C ILE A 6 -20.00 2.19 -20.98
N VAL A 7 -20.49 2.67 -19.84
CA VAL A 7 -21.83 2.37 -19.34
C VAL A 7 -22.71 3.59 -19.51
N ASP A 8 -23.83 3.44 -20.23
CA ASP A 8 -24.86 4.47 -20.28
C ASP A 8 -25.67 4.43 -18.97
N CYS A 9 -25.57 5.48 -18.15
CA CYS A 9 -26.26 5.56 -16.87
C CYS A 9 -27.79 5.73 -16.99
N SER A 10 -28.31 6.02 -18.18
CA SER A 10 -29.74 6.22 -18.43
C SER A 10 -30.42 4.94 -18.91
N THR A 11 -29.74 4.12 -19.72
CA THR A 11 -30.29 2.84 -20.23
C THR A 11 -29.71 1.61 -19.54
N GLY A 12 -28.56 1.74 -18.90
CA GLY A 12 -27.80 0.63 -18.30
C GLY A 12 -27.02 -0.20 -19.32
N GLU A 13 -27.01 0.19 -20.59
CA GLU A 13 -26.26 -0.51 -21.63
C GLU A 13 -24.76 -0.34 -21.45
N GLN A 14 -24.01 -1.40 -21.74
CA GLN A 14 -22.55 -1.41 -21.62
C GLN A 14 -21.94 -1.71 -22.98
N SER A 15 -20.93 -0.91 -23.36
CA SER A 15 -20.07 -1.20 -24.50
C SER A 15 -18.63 -1.33 -24.04
N TYR A 16 -17.90 -2.26 -24.66
CA TYR A 16 -16.49 -2.50 -24.36
C TYR A 16 -15.65 -2.04 -25.53
N VAL A 17 -14.77 -1.09 -25.28
CA VAL A 17 -13.91 -0.48 -26.30
C VAL A 17 -12.46 -0.71 -25.91
N GLU A 18 -11.61 -1.01 -26.88
CA GLU A 18 -10.18 -1.13 -26.64
C GLU A 18 -9.61 0.22 -26.15
N MET A 19 -8.75 0.16 -25.12
CA MET A 19 -8.05 1.33 -24.62
C MET A 19 -7.03 1.81 -25.66
N THR A 20 -6.83 3.13 -25.74
CA THR A 20 -5.75 3.68 -26.56
C THR A 20 -4.39 3.40 -25.90
N ALA A 21 -3.30 3.50 -26.69
CA ALA A 21 -1.95 3.31 -26.16
C ALA A 21 -1.62 4.30 -25.02
N GLU A 22 -2.10 5.54 -25.11
CA GLU A 22 -1.91 6.55 -24.06
C GLU A 22 -2.63 6.19 -22.76
N GLU A 23 -3.86 5.68 -22.85
CA GLU A 23 -4.63 5.23 -21.69
C GLU A 23 -3.97 4.02 -21.01
N VAL A 24 -3.39 3.10 -21.79
CA VAL A 24 -2.62 1.96 -21.26
C VAL A 24 -1.37 2.45 -20.53
N ALA A 25 -0.58 3.33 -21.15
CA ALA A 25 0.62 3.87 -20.53
C ALA A 25 0.32 4.63 -19.22
N ALA A 26 -0.76 5.43 -19.20
CA ALA A 26 -1.19 6.14 -17.99
C ALA A 26 -1.60 5.18 -16.86
N ARG A 27 -2.31 4.09 -17.20
CA ARG A 27 -2.71 3.06 -16.23
C ARG A 27 -1.49 2.33 -15.67
N GLU A 28 -0.53 1.97 -16.51
CA GLU A 28 0.70 1.29 -16.09
C GLU A 28 1.51 2.19 -15.17
N ALA A 29 1.72 3.46 -15.53
CA ALA A 29 2.42 4.43 -14.68
C ALA A 29 1.71 4.64 -13.33
N ALA A 30 0.36 4.64 -13.31
CA ALA A 30 -0.40 4.71 -12.07
C ALA A 30 -0.22 3.46 -11.20
N ALA A 31 -0.22 2.27 -11.81
CA ALA A 31 0.01 1.00 -11.12
C ALA A 31 1.41 0.91 -10.52
N GLU A 32 2.44 1.36 -11.26
CA GLU A 32 3.82 1.40 -10.76
C GLU A 32 3.96 2.35 -9.57
N ARG A 33 3.36 3.55 -9.63
CA ARG A 33 3.36 4.49 -8.50
C ARG A 33 2.65 3.93 -7.27
N ALA A 34 1.49 3.32 -7.46
CA ALA A 34 0.73 2.70 -6.37
C ALA A 34 1.51 1.57 -5.71
N LYS A 35 2.18 0.73 -6.51
CA LYS A 35 3.06 -0.32 -6.01
C LYS A 35 4.23 0.24 -5.22
N ALA A 36 4.93 1.23 -5.76
CA ALA A 36 6.06 1.86 -5.08
C ALA A 36 5.66 2.51 -3.75
N GLN A 37 4.48 3.14 -3.70
CA GLN A 37 3.94 3.70 -2.47
C GLN A 37 3.63 2.60 -1.45
N HIS A 38 2.95 1.54 -1.87
CA HIS A 38 2.63 0.42 -0.99
C HIS A 38 3.89 -0.25 -0.43
N ASP A 39 4.88 -0.53 -1.28
CA ASP A 39 6.15 -1.13 -0.87
C ASP A 39 6.89 -0.24 0.14
N ALA A 40 6.84 1.10 -0.03
CA ALA A 40 7.43 2.05 0.91
C ALA A 40 6.69 2.10 2.26
N GLU A 41 5.36 2.04 2.25
CA GLU A 41 4.52 1.99 3.46
C GLU A 41 4.80 0.71 4.25
N VAL A 42 4.81 -0.45 3.58
CA VAL A 42 5.13 -1.75 4.20
C VAL A 42 6.53 -1.72 4.81
N ALA A 43 7.54 -1.25 4.06
CA ALA A 43 8.90 -1.16 4.57
C ALA A 43 9.02 -0.24 5.81
N ALA A 44 8.25 0.86 5.85
CA ALA A 44 8.22 1.77 7.00
C ALA A 44 7.56 1.12 8.23
N GLU A 45 6.47 0.38 8.04
CA GLU A 45 5.81 -0.37 9.12
C GLU A 45 6.68 -1.50 9.66
N GLU A 46 7.31 -2.28 8.78
CA GLU A 46 8.25 -3.34 9.16
C GLU A 46 9.43 -2.77 9.95
N LYS A 47 10.02 -1.66 9.47
CA LYS A 47 11.09 -0.98 10.19
C LYS A 47 10.63 -0.49 11.56
N ARG A 48 9.45 0.12 11.66
CA ARG A 48 8.89 0.59 12.93
C ARG A 48 8.67 -0.56 13.92
N ALA A 49 8.15 -1.69 13.44
CA ALA A 49 7.96 -2.88 14.26
C ALA A 49 9.29 -3.47 14.74
N ALA A 50 10.29 -3.57 13.85
CA ALA A 50 11.63 -4.03 14.17
C ALA A 50 12.34 -3.11 15.17
N ASP A 51 12.26 -1.79 14.97
CA ASP A 51 12.84 -0.79 15.86
C ASP A 51 12.17 -0.85 17.26
N LYS A 52 10.84 -1.01 17.31
CA LYS A 52 10.12 -1.20 18.58
C LYS A 52 10.56 -2.49 19.27
N ALA A 53 10.61 -3.62 18.57
CA ALA A 53 11.04 -4.89 19.16
C ALA A 53 12.49 -4.83 19.67
N SER A 54 13.39 -4.17 18.92
CA SER A 54 14.77 -3.93 19.35
C SER A 54 14.85 -3.04 20.58
N GLY A 55 14.04 -1.97 20.63
CA GLY A 55 13.93 -1.08 21.78
C GLY A 55 13.42 -1.80 23.02
N ASP A 56 12.34 -2.58 22.88
CA ASP A 56 11.76 -3.40 23.96
C ASP A 56 12.82 -4.38 24.50
N ALA A 57 13.53 -5.09 23.63
CA ALA A 57 14.58 -6.03 24.03
C ALA A 57 15.73 -5.34 24.80
N LYS A 58 16.17 -4.16 24.34
CA LYS A 58 17.22 -3.38 25.01
C LYS A 58 16.76 -2.89 26.39
N LEU A 59 15.52 -2.44 26.52
CA LEU A 59 14.97 -1.97 27.80
C LEU A 59 14.81 -3.12 28.79
N LYS A 60 14.37 -4.30 28.34
CA LYS A 60 14.37 -5.51 29.17
C LYS A 60 15.78 -5.87 29.64
N ALA A 61 16.77 -5.77 28.75
CA ALA A 61 18.17 -6.01 29.11
C ALA A 61 18.72 -5.00 30.14
N LEU A 62 18.14 -3.80 30.23
CA LEU A 62 18.43 -2.80 31.27
C LEU A 62 17.65 -3.03 32.57
N GLY A 63 16.79 -4.05 32.64
CA GLY A 63 16.09 -4.45 33.85
C GLY A 63 14.68 -3.90 34.01
N LEU A 64 14.11 -3.27 32.98
CA LEU A 64 12.71 -2.84 33.02
C LEU A 64 11.77 -4.03 32.81
N THR A 65 10.64 -4.01 33.52
CA THR A 65 9.56 -4.97 33.36
C THR A 65 8.69 -4.64 32.14
N ASP A 66 7.91 -5.62 31.68
CA ASP A 66 7.01 -5.45 30.53
C ASP A 66 5.92 -4.39 30.78
N ASP A 67 5.45 -4.27 32.03
CA ASP A 67 4.46 -3.26 32.43
C ASP A 67 5.05 -1.84 32.36
N GLU A 68 6.30 -1.65 32.82
CA GLU A 68 7.01 -0.36 32.72
C GLU A 68 7.33 0.00 31.26
N ILE A 69 7.57 -1.01 30.42
CA ILE A 69 7.79 -0.84 28.99
C ILE A 69 6.48 -0.48 28.27
N ALA A 70 5.35 -1.05 28.69
CA ALA A 70 4.03 -0.81 28.08
C ALA A 70 3.40 0.54 28.48
N ALA A 71 3.80 1.12 29.62
CA ALA A 71 3.21 2.35 30.16
C ALA A 71 3.64 3.66 29.46
N ARG A 72 4.36 3.60 28.33
CA ARG A 72 4.99 4.76 27.67
C ARG A 72 4.38 5.12 26.31
#